data_AF-A0A1T4N2B8-F1
#
_entry.id   AF-A0A1T4N2B8-F1
#
_cell.length_a   1.000
_cell.length_b   1.000
_cell.length_c   1.000
_cell.angle_alpha   90.00
_cell.angle_beta   90.00
_cell.angle_gamma   90.00
#
_symmetry.space_group_name_H-M   'P 1'
#
loop_
_entity.id
_entity.type
_entity.pdbx_description
1 polymer ?
#
loop_
_entity_poly.entity_id
_entity_poly.type
_entity_poly.pdbx_seq_one_letter_code
_entity_poly.pdbx_strand_id
1 'polypeptide(L)' 'MFGFIGGLGMPELIVILVLALIIFGPGKLPDVGRALGKSINEFKRASREVQKEITEAVKDEPKSEGDSNKTVG' A
#
# COMPACT_ATOMS: atom_id res chain seq x y z
N MET A 1 -27.12 26.38 9.22
CA MET A 1 -26.86 25.83 7.88
C MET A 1 -25.42 25.34 7.86
N PHE A 2 -25.19 24.14 8.43
CA PHE A 2 -23.87 23.57 8.70
C PHE A 2 -23.33 22.85 7.44
N GLY A 3 -22.08 23.10 7.04
CA GLY A 3 -21.26 22.17 6.23
C GLY A 3 -21.20 22.35 4.70
N PHE A 4 -22.23 22.90 4.05
CA PHE A 4 -22.41 22.71 2.60
C PHE A 4 -21.43 23.41 1.61
N ILE A 5 -20.46 24.22 2.04
CA ILE A 5 -19.69 25.11 1.13
C ILE A 5 -18.25 24.62 0.81
N GLY A 6 -17.76 23.52 1.37
CA GLY A 6 -16.30 23.24 1.35
C GLY A 6 -15.86 21.79 1.11
N GLY A 7 -16.62 20.98 0.36
CA GLY A 7 -16.28 19.58 0.10
C GLY A 7 -16.80 18.62 1.18
N LEU A 8 -16.74 17.31 0.90
CA LEU A 8 -17.16 16.26 1.82
C LEU A 8 -16.35 16.38 3.12
N GLY A 9 -16.93 17.02 4.12
CA GLY A 9 -16.34 17.14 5.43
C GLY A 9 -16.38 15.80 6.15
N MET A 10 -15.61 15.72 7.23
CA MET A 10 -15.71 14.60 8.17
C MET A 10 -17.15 14.36 8.69
N PRO A 11 -17.99 15.40 8.91
CA PRO A 11 -19.39 15.21 9.29
C PRO A 11 -20.21 14.42 8.25
N GLU A 12 -20.11 14.75 6.96
CA GLU A 12 -20.83 14.07 5.89
C GLU A 12 -20.43 12.60 5.78
N LEU A 13 -19.12 12.31 5.88
CA LEU A 13 -18.63 10.92 5.89
C LEU A 13 -19.16 10.13 7.08
N ILE A 14 -19.27 10.75 8.27
CA ILE A 14 -19.84 10.09 9.46
C ILE A 14 -21.32 9.77 9.24
N VAL A 15 -22.11 10.67 8.64
CA VAL A 15 -23.53 10.40 8.35
C VAL A 15 -23.68 9.22 7.38
N ILE A 16 -22.88 9.19 6.32
CA ILE A 16 -22.88 8.07 5.36
C ILE A 16 -22.44 6.77 6.05
N LEU A 17 -21.42 6.82 6.89
CA LEU A 17 -20.95 5.67 7.66
C LEU A 17 -22.04 5.14 8.59
N VAL A 18 -22.78 6.00 9.29
CA VAL A 18 -23.88 5.60 10.16
C VAL A 18 -25.00 4.92 9.37
N LEU A 19 -25.37 5.46 8.20
CA LEU A 19 -26.37 4.82 7.33
C LEU A 19 -25.89 3.45 6.84
N ALA A 20 -24.64 3.34 6.41
CA ALA A 20 -24.04 2.07 6.03
C ALA A 20 -24.01 1.08 7.21
N LEU A 21 -23.76 1.57 8.43
CA LEU A 21 -23.76 0.77 9.65
C LEU A 21 -25.15 0.28 10.06
N ILE A 22 -26.21 1.01 9.74
CA ILE A 22 -27.58 0.53 9.97
C ILE A 22 -27.89 -0.64 9.03
N ILE A 23 -27.44 -0.57 7.78
CA ILE A 23 -27.67 -1.62 6.78
C ILE A 23 -26.78 -2.85 7.05
N PHE A 24 -25.49 -2.64 7.28
CA PHE A 24 -24.51 -3.73 7.42
C PHE A 24 -24.30 -4.17 8.88
N GLY A 25 -24.57 -3.31 9.85
CA GLY A 25 -24.29 -3.52 11.27
C GLY A 25 -22.86 -3.14 11.69
N PRO A 26 -22.66 -2.55 12.88
CA PRO A 26 -21.32 -2.16 13.38
C PRO A 26 -20.37 -3.33 13.62
N GLY A 27 -20.91 -4.54 13.83
CA GLY A 27 -20.09 -5.75 13.98
C GLY A 27 -19.44 -6.22 12.68
N LYS A 28 -19.96 -5.86 11.50
CA LYS A 28 -19.40 -6.31 10.21
C LYS A 28 -18.17 -5.53 9.77
N LEU A 29 -18.07 -4.24 10.13
CA LEU A 29 -16.89 -3.42 9.83
C LEU A 29 -15.57 -4.00 10.37
N PRO A 30 -15.44 -4.39 11.65
CA PRO A 30 -14.19 -4.95 12.16
C PRO A 30 -13.84 -6.29 11.51
N ASP A 31 -14.83 -7.11 11.14
CA ASP A 31 -14.59 -8.39 10.46
C ASP A 31 -14.06 -8.18 9.02
N VAL A 32 -14.69 -7.27 8.27
CA VAL A 32 -14.22 -6.87 6.94
C VAL A 32 -12.83 -6.24 7.03
N GLY A 33 -12.60 -5.34 7.99
CA GLY A 33 -11.29 -4.72 8.20
C GLY A 33 -10.20 -5.73 8.57
N ARG A 34 -10.51 -6.73 9.41
CA ARG A 34 -9.59 -7.83 9.73
C ARG A 34 -9.27 -8.69 8.51
N ALA A 35 -10.28 -9.03 7.70
CA ALA A 35 -10.09 -9.82 6.48
C ALA A 35 -9.21 -9.06 5.46
N LEU A 36 -9.59 -7.82 5.14
CA LEU A 36 -8.81 -6.94 4.26
C LEU A 36 -7.40 -6.70 4.78
N GLY A 37 -7.25 -6.48 6.09
CA GLY A 37 -5.95 -6.27 6.73
C GLY A 37 -5.02 -7.48 6.60
N LYS A 38 -5.56 -8.69 6.74
CA LYS A 38 -4.80 -9.93 6.49
C LYS A 38 -4.38 -10.03 5.03
N SER A 39 -5.31 -9.83 4.09
CA SER A 39 -5.01 -9.86 2.65
C SER A 39 -3.94 -8.83 2.26
N ILE A 40 -4.05 -7.60 2.76
CA ILE A 40 -3.06 -6.54 2.50
C ILE A 40 -1.70 -6.91 3.09
N ASN A 41 -1.66 -7.47 4.31
CA ASN A 41 -0.40 -7.87 4.94
C ASN A 41 0.29 -9.00 4.17
N GLU A 42 -0.47 -10.00 3.73
CA GLU A 42 0.02 -11.10 2.90
C GLU A 42 0.51 -10.60 1.54
N PHE A 43 -0.28 -9.76 0.86
CA PHE A 43 0.10 -9.11 -0.40
C PHE A 43 1.40 -8.32 -0.25
N LYS A 44 1.51 -7.51 0.82
CA LYS A 44 2.71 -6.71 1.10
C LYS A 44 3.94 -7.57 1.37
N ARG A 45 3.77 -8.78 1.96
CA ARG A 45 4.86 -9.74 2.18
C ARG A 45 5.29 -10.38 0.86
N ALA A 46 4.35 -10.86 0.06
CA ALA A 46 4.63 -11.44 -1.25
C ALA A 46 5.33 -10.43 -2.18
N SER A 47 4.84 -9.18 -2.26
CA SER A 47 5.49 -8.13 -3.05
C SER A 47 6.91 -7.81 -2.57
N ARG A 48 7.22 -7.94 -1.28
CA ARG A 48 8.57 -7.73 -0.75
C ARG A 48 9.51 -8.87 -1.13
N GLU A 49 9.04 -10.11 -1.05
CA GLU A 49 9.84 -11.27 -1.42
C GLU A 49 10.20 -11.22 -2.91
N VAL A 50 9.21 -10.96 -3.77
CA VAL A 50 9.42 -10.80 -5.21
C VAL A 50 10.41 -9.67 -5.51
N GLN A 51 10.28 -8.51 -4.84
CA GLN A 51 11.25 -7.42 -5.01
C GLN A 51 12.67 -7.82 -4.60
N LYS A 52 12.81 -8.61 -3.54
CA LYS A 52 14.10 -9.10 -3.06
C LYS A 52 14.70 -10.11 -4.03
N GLU A 53 13.92 -11.08 -4.50
CA GLU A 53 14.34 -12.07 -5.51
C GLU A 53 14.81 -11.39 -6.80
N ILE A 54 14.05 -10.41 -7.31
CA ILE A 54 14.45 -9.64 -8.50
C ILE A 54 15.74 -8.86 -8.24
N THR A 55 15.86 -8.23 -7.07
CA THR A 55 17.07 -7.46 -6.70
C THR A 55 18.29 -8.36 -6.59
N GLU A 56 18.15 -9.56 -6.03
CA GLU A 56 19.23 -10.55 -5.92
C GLU A 56 19.60 -11.12 -7.29
N ALA A 57 18.62 -11.46 -8.14
CA ALA A 57 18.85 -11.96 -9.50
C ALA A 57 19.56 -10.93 -10.41
N VAL A 58 19.28 -9.63 -10.24
CA VAL A 58 19.95 -8.54 -10.98
C VAL A 58 21.35 -8.24 -10.41
N LYS A 59 21.64 -8.65 -9.17
CA LYS A 59 22.94 -8.42 -8.52
C LYS A 59 23.99 -9.47 -8.90
N ASP A 60 23.57 -10.63 -9.40
CA ASP A 60 24.44 -11.72 -9.86
C ASP A 60 24.82 -11.64 -11.36
N GLU A 61 24.37 -10.62 -12.10
CA GLU A 61 25.06 -10.24 -13.33
C GLU A 61 26.40 -9.58 -12.97
N PRO A 62 27.55 -10.11 -13.42
CA PRO A 62 28.83 -9.49 -13.14
C PRO A 62 28.83 -8.10 -13.78
N LYS A 63 29.00 -7.07 -12.96
CA LYS A 63 29.60 -5.80 -13.38
C LYS A 63 30.98 -6.12 -13.97
N SER A 64 31.00 -6.46 -15.26
CA SER A 64 32.18 -6.43 -16.10
C SER A 64 32.81 -5.05 -15.97
N GLU A 65 34.13 -5.09 -15.76
CA GLU A 65 35.11 -4.02 -15.85
C GLU A 65 34.66 -2.76 -16.60
N GLY A 66 34.76 -1.63 -15.89
CA GLY A 66 35.01 -0.31 -16.45
C GLY A 66 36.26 0.29 -15.83
N ASP A 67 37.37 -0.48 -15.80
CA ASP A 67 38.71 0.07 -15.66
C ASP A 67 39.07 0.72 -17.01
N SER A 68 38.82 2.03 -17.11
CA SER A 68 39.34 2.86 -18.19
C SER A 68 40.49 3.70 -17.64
N ASN A 69 41.63 3.03 -17.53
CA ASN A 69 42.97 3.53 -17.87
C ASN A 69 43.39 4.89 -17.29
N LYS A 70 44.07 4.83 -16.13
CA LYS A 70 45.16 5.76 -15.80
C LYS A 70 46.41 5.31 -16.55
N THR A 71 46.69 5.84 -17.75
CA THR A 71 48.03 5.85 -18.38
C THR A 71 48.00 6.80 -19.59
N VAL A 72 48.43 8.05 -19.37
CA VAL A 72 49.46 8.81 -20.11
C VAL A 72 49.53 10.20 -19.42
N GLY A 73 50.61 10.65 -18.81
CA GLY A 73 52.02 10.40 -19.11
C GLY A 73 52.47 11.44 -20.10
#